data_AF-C8PNH2-F1
#
_entry.id   AF-C8PNH2-F1
#
_cell.length_a   1.000
_cell.length_b   1.000
_cell.length_c   1.000
_cell.angle_alpha   90.00
_cell.angle_beta   90.00
_cell.angle_gamma   90.00
#
_symmetry.space_group_name_H-M   'P 1'
#
loop_
_entity.id
_entity.type
_entity.pdbx_description
1 polymer ?
#
loop_
_entity_poly.entity_id
_entity_poly.type
_entity_poly.pdbx_seq_one_letter_code
_entity_poly.pdbx_strand_id
1 'polypeptide(L)' 'MTIAIIGGSGFIGTRLTRRLVAAGHTVKILDKQDSKYYAKLRVFADVRDRDSLKKETFA' A
#
# COMPACT_ATOMS: atom_id res chain seq x y z
N MET A 1 -0.21 8.47 -11.77
CA MET A 1 0.57 8.86 -10.58
C MET A 1 0.92 7.61 -9.80
N THR A 2 2.01 7.64 -9.04
CA THR A 2 2.36 6.57 -8.10
C THR A 2 1.87 6.94 -6.70
N ILE A 3 1.08 6.06 -6.08
CA ILE A 3 0.41 6.32 -4.80
C ILE A 3 0.80 5.24 -3.79
N ALA A 4 1.36 5.66 -2.66
CA ALA A 4 1.61 4.82 -1.51
C ALA A 4 0.39 4.84 -0.57
N ILE A 5 -0.13 3.66 -0.20
CA ILE A 5 -1.28 3.52 0.70
C ILE A 5 -0.88 2.74 1.93
N ILE A 6 -0.84 3.43 3.07
CA ILE A 6 -0.70 2.80 4.38
C ILE A 6 -2.02 2.12 4.76
N GLY A 7 -1.97 0.88 5.25
CA GLY A 7 -3.17 0.13 5.61
C GLY A 7 -3.97 -0.39 4.41
N GLY A 8 -3.34 -0.42 3.23
CA GLY A 8 -3.96 -0.85 1.97
C GLY A 8 -4.40 -2.31 1.94
N SER A 9 -3.91 -3.16 2.86
CA SER A 9 -4.33 -4.56 2.99
C SER A 9 -5.65 -4.71 3.77
N GLY A 10 -6.07 -3.67 4.48
CA GLY A 10 -7.29 -3.67 5.31
C GLY A 10 -8.60 -3.54 4.51
N PHE A 11 -9.71 -3.54 5.24
CA PHE A 11 -11.06 -3.50 4.66
C PHE A 11 -11.30 -2.28 3.77
N ILE A 12 -11.01 -1.07 4.28
CA ILE A 12 -11.16 0.18 3.52
C ILE A 12 -10.02 0.32 2.50
N GLY A 13 -8.79 0.02 2.92
CA GLY A 13 -7.60 0.12 2.07
C GLY A 13 -7.73 -0.64 0.76
N THR A 14 -8.21 -1.88 0.81
CA THR A 14 -8.42 -2.72 -0.38
C THR A 14 -9.41 -2.09 -1.36
N ARG A 15 -10.49 -1.47 -0.86
CA ARG A 15 -11.50 -0.80 -1.70
C ARG A 15 -10.95 0.45 -2.36
N LEU A 16 -10.12 1.20 -1.64
CA LEU A 16 -9.41 2.35 -2.18
C LEU A 16 -8.40 1.91 -3.26
N THR A 17 -7.57 0.89 -2.98
CA THR A 17 -6.62 0.32 -3.94
C THR A 17 -7.32 -0.06 -5.24
N ARG A 18 -8.45 -0.77 -5.15
CA ARG A 18 -9.25 -1.14 -6.33
C ARG A 18 -9.63 0.07 -7.18
N ARG A 19 -10.09 1.15 -6.56
CA ARG A 19 -10.53 2.37 -7.25
C ARG A 19 -9.35 3.11 -7.90
N LEU A 20 -8.23 3.20 -7.20
CA LEU A 20 -7.03 3.88 -7.71
C LEU A 20 -6.39 3.11 -8.88
N VAL A 21 -6.31 1.78 -8.78
CA VAL A 21 -5.85 0.93 -9.91
C VAL A 21 -6.80 1.06 -11.10
N ALA A 22 -8.12 1.02 -10.87
CA ALA A 22 -9.11 1.20 -11.94
C ALA A 22 -9.04 2.59 -12.60
N ALA A 23 -8.59 3.61 -11.86
CA ALA A 23 -8.32 4.95 -12.37
C ALA A 23 -6.96 5.08 -13.10
N GLY A 24 -6.23 3.97 -13.29
CA GLY A 24 -4.95 3.95 -14.00
C GLY A 24 -3.75 4.42 -13.17
N HIS A 25 -3.87 4.45 -11.84
CA HIS A 25 -2.74 4.78 -10.97
C HIS A 25 -1.89 3.56 -10.63
N THR A 26 -0.59 3.77 -10.46
CA THR A 26 0.32 2.78 -9.88
C THR A 26 0.19 2.84 -8.36
N VAL A 27 -0.15 1.72 -7.72
CA VAL A 27 -0.38 1.67 -6.27
C VAL A 27 0.66 0.78 -5.61
N LYS A 28 1.22 1.26 -4.50
CA LYS A 28 2.02 0.48 -3.56
C LYS A 28 1.30 0.44 -2.21
N ILE A 29 1.02 -0.75 -1.69
CA ILE A 29 0.40 -0.94 -0.37
C ILE A 29 1.52 -1.08 0.67
N LEU A 30 1.52 -0.22 1.68
CA LEU A 30 2.43 -0.24 2.82
C LEU A 30 1.67 -0.83 4.00
N ASP A 31 1.95 -2.07 4.35
CA ASP A 31 1.22 -2.75 5.42
C ASP A 31 2.08 -3.83 6.09
N LYS A 32 1.74 -4.19 7.33
CA LYS A 32 2.42 -5.24 8.10
C LYS A 32 2.02 -6.63 7.65
N GLN A 33 0.80 -6.76 7.14
CA GLN A 33 0.24 -8.03 6.66
C GLN A 33 -0.01 -7.96 5.15
N ASP A 34 0.10 -9.10 4.49
CA ASP A 34 -0.21 -9.21 3.07
C ASP A 34 -1.68 -8.89 2.81
N SER A 35 -1.95 -8.19 1.71
CA SER A 35 -3.31 -8.00 1.23
C SER A 35 -3.82 -9.32 0.66
N LYS A 36 -4.99 -9.77 1.12
CA LYS A 36 -5.67 -10.95 0.57
C LYS A 36 -5.98 -10.82 -0.93
N TYR A 37 -6.19 -9.59 -1.41
CA TYR A 37 -6.62 -9.31 -2.79
C TYR A 37 -5.50 -8.76 -3.67
N TYR A 38 -4.50 -8.11 -3.07
CA TYR A 38 -3.45 -7.39 -3.78
C TYR A 38 -2.05 -7.71 -3.22
N ALA A 39 -1.78 -8.98 -2.89
CA ALA A 39 -0.50 -9.40 -2.29
C ALA A 39 0.73 -8.91 -3.07
N LYS A 40 0.67 -8.90 -4.41
CA LYS A 40 1.75 -8.43 -5.29
C LYS A 40 2.00 -6.91 -5.23
N LEU A 41 1.03 -6.13 -4.78
CA LEU A 41 1.16 -4.67 -4.65
C LEU A 41 1.66 -4.26 -3.25
N ARG A 42 1.73 -5.21 -2.31
CA ARG A 42 2.11 -4.95 -0.94
C ARG A 42 3.61 -5.03 -0.77
N VAL A 43 4.14 -4.09 0.00
CA VAL A 43 5.48 -4.13 0.60
C VAL A 43 5.35 -4.09 2.12
N PHE A 44 6.33 -4.66 2.81
CA PHE A 44 6.36 -4.60 4.27
C PHE A 44 6.63 -3.17 4.73
N ALA A 45 5.74 -2.66 5.59
CA ALA A 45 5.96 -1.43 6.34
C ALA A 45 5.16 -1.48 7.65
N ASP A 46 5.76 -1.00 8.74
CA ASP A 46 5.08 -0.73 10.02
C ASP A 46 5.11 0.77 10.25
N VAL A 47 3.96 1.40 10.42
CA VAL A 47 3.87 2.85 10.69
C VAL A 47 4.57 3.29 11.98
N ARG A 48 4.82 2.35 12.90
CA ARG A 48 5.55 2.57 14.15
C ARG A 48 7.07 2.45 13.96
N ASP A 49 7.51 1.93 12.81
CA ASP A 49 8.92 1.82 12.43
C ASP A 49 9.18 2.77 11.25
N ARG A 50 9.79 3.91 11.58
CA ARG A 50 10.10 4.97 10.62
C ARG A 50 11.02 4.49 9.49
N ASP A 51 11.95 3.59 9.78
CA ASP A 51 12.92 3.15 8.79
C ASP A 51 12.26 2.19 7.78
N SER A 52 11.30 1.38 8.24
CA SER A 52 10.45 0.58 7.36
C SER A 52 9.63 1.43 6.38
N LEU A 53 9.15 2.61 6.82
CA LEU A 53 8.40 3.54 5.95
C LEU A 53 9.33 4.24 4.96
N LYS A 54 10.45 4.80 5.43
CA LYS A 54 11.38 5.58 4.59
C LYS A 54 11.91 4.80 3.40
N LYS A 55 12.13 3.50 3.57
CA LYS A 55 12.56 2.60 2.50
C LYS A 55 11.57 2.53 1.34
N GLU A 56 10.29 2.68 1.63
CA GLU A 56 9.20 2.41 0.69
C GLU A 56 8.48 3.66 0.18
N THR A 57 8.60 4.78 0.90
CA THR A 57 8.13 6.10 0.46
C THR A 57 9.05 6.68 -0.60
N PHE A 58 8.47 7.20 -1.68
CA PHE A 58 9.21 7.84 -2.75
C PHE A 58 9.81 9.17 -2.24
N ALA A 59 11.11 9.37 -2.48
CA ALA A 59 11.79 10.66 -2.30
C ALA A 59 11.38 11.64 -3.41
#